data_AF-A0A2H4T9D6-F1
#
_entry.id   AF-A0A2H4T9D6-F1
#
_cell.length_a   1.000
_cell.length_b   1.000
_cell.length_c   1.000
_cell.angle_alpha   90.00
_cell.angle_beta   90.00
_cell.angle_gamma   90.00
#
_symmetry.space_group_name_H-M   'P 1'
#
loop_
_entity.id
_entity.type
_entity.pdbx_description
1 polymer ?
#
loop_
_entity_poly.entity_id
_entity_poly.type
_entity_poly.pdbx_seq_one_letter_code
_entity_poly.pdbx_strand_id
1 'polypeptide(L)' 'MTAPAKRITDIGPPHYEKFLPPIIKRNYGQWKYHESLAPGVLCHVSETGEKL' A
#
# COMPACT_ATOMS: atom_id res chain seq x y z
N MET A 1 -1.32 -11.23 41.34
CA MET A 1 0.03 -11.21 40.75
C MET A 1 -0.09 -11.73 39.32
N THR A 2 -0.12 -10.84 38.33
CA THR A 2 -0.31 -11.23 36.92
C THR A 2 1.04 -11.69 36.35
N ALA A 3 1.09 -12.84 35.68
CA ALA A 3 2.33 -13.34 35.08
C ALA A 3 2.85 -12.38 33.99
N PRO A 4 4.18 -12.19 33.86
CA PRO A 4 4.74 -11.30 32.85
C PRO A 4 4.49 -11.85 31.44
N ALA A 5 4.06 -10.98 30.52
CA ALA A 5 3.82 -11.35 29.13
C ALA A 5 5.12 -11.85 28.46
N LYS A 6 5.05 -12.97 27.76
CA LYS A 6 6.19 -13.59 27.06
C LYS A 6 6.63 -12.68 25.91
N ARG A 7 7.90 -12.25 25.90
CA ARG A 7 8.51 -11.47 24.81
C ARG A 7 8.48 -12.29 23.51
N ILE A 8 8.00 -11.68 22.44
CA ILE A 8 8.01 -12.24 21.08
C ILE A 8 9.14 -11.54 20.31
N THR A 9 10.01 -12.32 19.68
CA THR A 9 11.13 -11.82 18.84
C THR A 9 10.96 -12.31 17.40
N ASP A 10 11.78 -11.77 16.48
CA ASP A 10 11.84 -12.22 15.08
C ASP A 10 10.52 -12.06 14.31
N ILE A 11 9.68 -11.11 14.73
CA ILE A 11 8.34 -10.86 14.17
C ILE A 11 8.33 -10.20 12.79
N GLY A 12 9.48 -9.69 12.34
CA GLY A 12 9.59 -8.93 11.10
C GLY A 12 8.82 -7.59 11.11
N PRO A 13 8.83 -6.87 9.97
CA PRO A 13 8.01 -5.68 9.80
C PRO A 13 6.52 -6.07 9.62
N PRO A 14 5.58 -5.15 9.92
CA PRO A 14 4.19 -5.37 9.56
C PRO A 14 4.05 -5.53 8.04
N HIS A 15 3.18 -6.45 7.62
CA HIS A 15 2.88 -6.64 6.20
C HIS A 15 2.42 -5.33 5.54
N TYR A 16 3.07 -4.92 4.46
CA TYR A 16 2.89 -3.59 3.84
C TYR A 16 1.45 -3.35 3.35
N GLU A 17 0.73 -4.40 2.96
CA GLU A 17 -0.66 -4.32 2.51
C GLU A 17 -1.61 -3.74 3.57
N LYS A 18 -1.22 -3.77 4.85
CA LYS A 18 -1.99 -3.15 5.94
C LYS A 18 -2.10 -1.63 5.79
N PHE A 19 -1.17 -1.02 5.07
CA PHE A 19 -1.07 0.43 4.91
C PHE A 19 -1.31 0.89 3.48
N LEU A 20 -1.62 -0.03 2.56
CA LEU A 20 -1.95 0.35 1.20
C LEU A 20 -3.34 0.98 1.14
N PRO A 21 -3.48 2.15 0.49
CA PRO A 21 -4.78 2.70 0.11
C PRO A 21 -5.63 1.67 -0.65
N PRO A 22 -6.96 1.64 -0.48
CA PRO A 22 -7.83 0.65 -1.11
C PRO A 22 -7.70 0.59 -2.64
N ILE A 23 -7.52 1.74 -3.30
CA ILE A 23 -7.32 1.83 -4.75
C ILE A 23 -6.00 1.17 -5.20
N ILE A 24 -4.93 1.31 -4.41
CA ILE A 24 -3.64 0.67 -4.69
C ILE A 24 -3.75 -0.83 -4.49
N LYS A 25 -4.45 -1.25 -3.43
CA LYS A 25 -4.66 -2.68 -3.15
C LYS A 25 -5.48 -3.37 -4.25
N ARG A 26 -6.55 -2.73 -4.74
CA ARG A 26 -7.39 -3.29 -5.80
C ARG A 26 -6.68 -3.37 -7.15
N ASN A 27 -5.85 -2.39 -7.48
CA ASN A 27 -5.12 -2.33 -8.74
C ASN A 27 -3.64 -2.76 -8.60
N TYR A 28 -3.30 -3.54 -7.57
CA TYR A 28 -1.90 -3.87 -7.28
C TYR A 28 -1.29 -4.67 -8.44
N GLY A 29 -0.26 -4.11 -9.07
CA GLY A 29 0.37 -4.68 -10.26
C GLY A 29 -0.40 -4.49 -11.57
N GLN A 30 -1.52 -3.76 -11.57
CA GLN A 30 -2.42 -3.56 -12.72
C GLN A 30 -2.48 -2.08 -13.13
N TRP A 31 -1.32 -1.44 -13.21
CA TRP A 31 -1.19 -0.05 -13.64
C TRP A 31 -0.83 0.01 -15.13
N LYS A 32 -1.60 0.80 -15.89
CA LYS A 32 -1.43 0.91 -17.33
C LYS A 32 -0.38 1.95 -17.70
N TYR A 33 -0.47 3.14 -17.11
CA TYR A 33 0.46 4.24 -17.33
C TYR A 33 0.31 5.30 -16.23
N HIS A 34 1.21 6.29 -16.24
CA HIS A 34 1.13 7.46 -15.38
C HIS A 34 1.19 8.75 -16.22
N GLU A 35 0.58 9.82 -15.73
CA GLU A 35 0.58 11.15 -16.34
C GLU A 35 1.12 12.18 -15.32
N SER A 36 2.04 13.05 -15.76
CA SER A 36 2.49 14.20 -14.96
C SER A 36 1.55 15.38 -15.19
N LEU A 37 0.72 15.72 -14.20
CA LEU A 37 -0.26 16.79 -14.33
C LEU A 37 0.33 18.17 -13.98
N ALA A 38 1.25 18.20 -13.01
CA ALA A 38 1.93 19.40 -12.53
C ALA A 38 3.24 19.00 -11.82
N PRO A 39 4.15 19.94 -11.52
CA PRO A 39 5.34 19.65 -10.72
C PRO A 39 4.97 19.02 -9.37
N GLY A 40 5.44 17.79 -9.13
CA GLY A 40 5.15 17.03 -7.92
C GLY A 40 3.81 16.28 -7.91
N VAL A 41 3.03 16.31 -9.00
CA VAL A 41 1.73 15.64 -9.10
C VAL A 41 1.74 14.62 -10.24
N LEU A 42 1.61 13.34 -9.87
CA LEU A 42 1.51 12.21 -10.77
C LEU A 42 0.14 11.55 -10.62
N CYS A 43 -0.54 11.31 -11.73
CA CYS A 43 -1.78 10.56 -11.79
C CYS A 43 -1.49 9.17 -12.36
N HIS A 44 -1.84 8.11 -11.63
CA HIS A 44 -1.67 6.74 -12.11
C HIS A 44 -3.00 6.20 -12.61
N VAL A 45 -3.01 5.63 -13.81
CA VAL A 45 -4.22 5.06 -14.43
C VAL A 45 -4.10 3.54 -14.45
N SER A 46 -5.07 2.85 -13.85
CA SER A 46 -5.12 1.39 -13.85
C SER A 46 -5.59 0.84 -15.19
N GLU A 47 -5.42 -0.46 -15.41
CA GLU A 47 -5.95 -1.15 -16.59
C GLU A 47 -7.48 -1.05 -16.70
N THR A 48 -8.17 -0.96 -15.56
CA THR A 48 -9.63 -0.78 -15.46
C THR A 48 -10.08 0.68 -15.63
N GLY A 49 -9.13 1.62 -15.75
CA GLY A 49 -9.40 3.05 -15.94
C GLY A 49 -9.57 3.85 -14.65
N GLU A 50 -9.35 3.24 -13.48
CA GLU A 50 -9.33 3.96 -12.20
C GLU A 50 -8.10 4.87 -12.12
N LYS A 51 -8.26 6.04 -11.51
CA LYS A 51 -7.21 7.06 -11.40
C LYS A 51 -6.87 7.32 -9.93
N LEU A 52 -5.57 7.21 -9.61
CA LEU A 52 -4.98 7.56 -8.32
C LEU A 52 -4.26 8.91 -8.43
#